data_AF-A0A529IIW0-F1
#
_entry.id   AF-A0A529IIW0-F1
#
_cell.length_a   1.000
_cell.length_b   1.000
_cell.length_c   1.000
_cell.angle_alpha   90.00
_cell.angle_beta   90.00
_cell.angle_gamma   90.00
#
_symmetry.space_group_name_H-M   'P 1'
#
loop_
_entity.id
_entity.type
_entity.pdbx_description
1 polymer ?
#
loop_
_entity_poly.entity_id
_entity_poly.type
_entity_poly.pdbx_seq_one_letter_code
_entity_poly.pdbx_strand_id
1 'polypeptide(L)'
;MTEPGIAPLRLMAWLSPAFPVGSFSYSHGLERAVQDGLVADRQSLAAWLDTLVEMGSGWNDAVLFAESWRCARDSGDLGEIAALAEALAGSRERHAETMLQGAAFLKAASAWPSPVLGRLPADCPYCVAVGAVAGGNG
;
A
#
# COMPACT_ATOMS: atom_id res chain seq x y z
N MET A 1 -1.78 -10.11 25.34
CA MET A 1 -2.83 -11.11 25.11
C MET A 1 -3.70 -10.57 23.97
N THR A 2 -3.42 -10.95 22.73
CA THR A 2 -4.21 -10.57 21.56
C THR A 2 -5.54 -11.32 21.64
N GLU A 3 -6.66 -10.60 21.79
CA GLU A 3 -7.96 -11.25 21.65
C GLU A 3 -8.12 -11.73 20.19
N PRO A 4 -8.33 -13.04 19.95
CA PRO A 4 -8.29 -13.64 18.61
C PRO A 4 -9.25 -13.04 17.58
N GLY A 5 -10.25 -12.24 18.01
CA GLY A 5 -11.25 -11.62 17.13
C GLY A 5 -10.95 -10.20 16.67
N ILE A 6 -9.99 -9.48 17.28
CA ILE A 6 -9.82 -8.03 17.01
C ILE A 6 -8.97 -7.78 15.76
N ALA A 7 -7.94 -8.59 15.50
CA ALA A 7 -7.05 -8.41 14.35
C ALA A 7 -7.78 -8.49 12.99
N PRO A 8 -8.66 -9.49 12.74
CA PRO A 8 -9.45 -9.54 11.52
C PRO A 8 -10.37 -8.31 11.34
N LEU A 9 -10.96 -7.80 12.43
CA LEU A 9 -11.82 -6.61 12.39
C LEU A 9 -11.04 -5.34 12.00
N ARG A 10 -9.79 -5.20 12.49
CA ARG A 10 -8.92 -4.09 12.08
C ARG A 10 -8.54 -4.18 10.61
N LEU A 11 -8.19 -5.37 10.13
CA LEU A 11 -7.89 -5.59 8.72
C LEU A 11 -9.09 -5.26 7.83
N MET A 12 -10.30 -5.69 8.21
CA MET A 12 -11.53 -5.33 7.49
C MET A 12 -11.77 -3.82 7.47
N ALA A 13 -11.47 -3.11 8.56
CA ALA A 13 -11.59 -1.66 8.61
C ALA A 13 -10.57 -0.96 7.69
N TRP A 14 -9.30 -1.35 7.76
CA TRP A 14 -8.21 -0.74 6.99
C TRP A 14 -8.31 -1.02 5.48
N LEU A 15 -8.78 -2.21 5.10
CA LEU A 15 -8.91 -2.61 3.69
C LEU A 15 -10.29 -2.29 3.10
N SER A 16 -11.15 -1.62 3.86
CA SER A 16 -12.43 -1.13 3.36
C SER A 16 -12.21 -0.04 2.31
N PRO A 17 -12.96 -0.05 1.18
CA PRO A 17 -12.93 1.05 0.22
C PRO A 17 -13.29 2.42 0.82
N ALA A 18 -13.98 2.43 1.97
CA ALA A 18 -14.33 3.65 2.70
C ALA A 18 -13.22 4.14 3.65
N PHE A 19 -12.11 3.40 3.81
CA PHE A 19 -11.01 3.84 4.64
C PHE A 19 -10.37 5.11 4.04
N PRO A 20 -10.12 6.17 4.82
CA PRO A 20 -9.93 7.52 4.29
C PRO A 20 -8.50 7.77 3.78
N VAL A 21 -8.09 7.02 2.75
CA VAL A 21 -6.77 7.13 2.10
C VAL A 21 -6.80 7.93 0.80
N GLY A 22 -8.00 8.27 0.28
CA GLY A 22 -8.14 8.91 -1.02
C GLY A 22 -7.93 7.96 -2.20
N SER A 23 -8.34 6.68 -2.05
CA SER A 23 -8.19 5.63 -3.07
C SER A 23 -8.87 5.95 -4.40
N PHE A 24 -9.92 6.78 -4.39
CA PHE A 24 -10.65 7.18 -5.60
C PHE A 24 -10.02 8.36 -6.35
N SER A 25 -8.94 8.96 -5.83
CA SER A 25 -8.28 10.12 -6.46
C SER A 25 -7.23 9.74 -7.50
N TYR A 26 -6.87 8.46 -7.59
CA TYR A 26 -5.82 7.97 -8.48
C TYR A 26 -6.29 6.72 -9.22
N SER A 27 -6.01 6.67 -10.52
CA SER A 27 -6.37 5.56 -11.41
C SER A 27 -5.24 4.56 -11.62
N HIS A 28 -4.10 4.78 -10.96
CA HIS A 28 -2.95 3.91 -11.08
C HIS A 28 -2.46 3.71 -12.54
N GLY A 29 -2.59 4.77 -13.35
CA GLY A 29 -2.22 4.79 -14.78
C GLY A 29 -3.29 4.25 -15.75
N LEU A 30 -4.40 3.70 -15.24
CA LEU A 30 -5.45 3.09 -16.07
C LEU A 30 -6.15 4.10 -16.99
N GLU A 31 -6.43 5.31 -16.50
CA GLU A 31 -7.08 6.36 -17.32
C GLU A 31 -6.23 6.71 -18.55
N ARG A 32 -4.90 6.76 -18.37
CA ARG A 32 -3.99 7.03 -19.47
C ARG A 32 -3.95 5.87 -20.46
N ALA A 33 -3.90 4.63 -19.98
CA ALA A 33 -3.94 3.43 -20.82
C ALA A 33 -5.22 3.36 -21.68
N VAL A 34 -6.36 3.80 -21.14
CA VAL A 34 -7.62 3.94 -21.90
C VAL A 34 -7.52 5.05 -22.94
N GLN A 35 -7.02 6.23 -22.57
CA GLN A 35 -6.86 7.36 -23.50
C GLN A 35 -5.92 7.03 -24.68
N ASP A 36 -4.86 6.27 -24.43
CA ASP A 36 -3.90 5.85 -25.45
C ASP A 36 -4.38 4.62 -26.26
N GLY A 37 -5.56 4.08 -25.96
CA GLY A 37 -6.14 2.92 -26.65
C GLY A 37 -5.50 1.57 -26.32
N LEU A 38 -4.64 1.51 -25.29
CA LEU A 38 -4.03 0.26 -24.79
C LEU A 38 -5.06 -0.62 -24.07
N VAL A 39 -6.06 0.01 -23.45
CA VAL A 39 -7.21 -0.66 -22.80
C VAL A 39 -8.49 -0.16 -23.45
N ALA A 40 -9.10 -0.98 -24.31
CA ALA A 40 -10.28 -0.61 -25.10
C ALA A 40 -11.50 -1.51 -24.82
N ASP A 41 -11.30 -2.65 -24.17
CA ASP A 41 -12.33 -3.64 -23.90
C ASP A 41 -12.01 -4.48 -22.65
N ARG A 42 -12.90 -5.42 -22.34
CA ARG A 42 -12.75 -6.34 -21.21
C ARG A 42 -11.47 -7.18 -21.29
N GLN A 43 -11.06 -7.60 -22.48
CA GLN A 43 -9.92 -8.51 -22.65
C GLN A 43 -8.60 -7.78 -22.43
N SER A 44 -8.46 -6.59 -23.03
CA SER A 44 -7.31 -5.70 -22.84
C SER A 44 -7.21 -5.19 -21.39
N LEU A 45 -8.34 -4.91 -20.72
CA LEU A 45 -8.34 -4.59 -19.29
C LEU A 45 -7.84 -5.76 -18.43
N ALA A 46 -8.31 -6.98 -18.70
CA ALA A 46 -7.85 -8.16 -17.96
C ALA A 46 -6.33 -8.35 -18.13
N ALA A 47 -5.83 -8.29 -19.37
CA ALA A 47 -4.39 -8.41 -19.63
C ALA A 47 -3.56 -7.29 -18.97
N TRP A 48 -4.10 -6.07 -18.90
CA TRP A 48 -3.47 -4.96 -18.17
C TRP A 48 -3.37 -5.25 -16.67
N LEU A 49 -4.45 -5.73 -16.04
CA LEU A 49 -4.46 -6.10 -14.63
C LEU A 49 -3.54 -7.29 -14.33
N ASP A 50 -3.51 -8.31 -15.19
CA ASP A 50 -2.60 -9.44 -15.05
C ASP A 50 -1.15 -8.96 -15.07
N THR A 51 -0.79 -8.09 -16.03
CA THR A 51 0.55 -7.49 -16.10
C THR A 51 0.88 -6.70 -14.83
N LEU A 52 -0.05 -5.88 -14.33
CA LEU A 52 0.14 -5.11 -13.10
C LEU A 52 0.42 -6.00 -11.88
N VAL A 53 -0.31 -7.11 -11.74
CA VAL A 53 -0.25 -8.00 -10.57
C VAL A 53 0.90 -8.99 -10.66
N GLU A 54 1.27 -9.45 -11.84
CA GLU A 54 2.32 -10.46 -12.02
C GLU A 54 3.73 -9.87 -12.13
N MET A 55 3.87 -8.70 -12.76
CA MET A 55 5.17 -8.12 -13.07
C MET A 55 5.26 -6.60 -12.96
N GLY A 56 4.15 -5.93 -12.61
CA GLY A 56 4.05 -4.49 -12.52
C GLY A 56 4.11 -3.94 -11.10
N SER A 57 3.56 -2.73 -10.94
CA SER A 57 3.48 -2.03 -9.66
C SER A 57 2.66 -2.78 -8.61
N GLY A 58 1.66 -3.57 -9.01
CA GLY A 58 0.89 -4.41 -8.10
C GLY A 58 1.75 -5.52 -7.49
N TRP A 59 2.60 -6.17 -8.29
CA TRP A 59 3.58 -7.15 -7.80
C TRP A 59 4.56 -6.51 -6.80
N ASN A 60 5.14 -5.37 -7.17
CA ASN A 60 6.10 -4.65 -6.31
C ASN A 60 5.46 -4.29 -4.96
N ASP A 61 4.26 -3.72 -4.97
CA ASP A 61 3.53 -3.37 -3.75
C ASP A 61 3.26 -4.59 -2.88
N ALA A 62 2.89 -5.73 -3.47
CA ALA A 62 2.63 -6.97 -2.73
C ALA A 62 3.90 -7.51 -2.04
N VAL A 63 5.03 -7.50 -2.75
CA VAL A 63 6.33 -7.93 -2.20
C VAL A 63 6.75 -7.00 -1.06
N LEU A 64 6.74 -5.69 -1.30
CA LEU A 64 7.15 -4.69 -0.32
C LEU A 64 6.23 -4.68 0.90
N PHE A 65 4.93 -4.88 0.71
CA PHE A 65 3.96 -5.09 1.79
C PHE A 65 4.36 -6.29 2.66
N ALA A 66 4.62 -7.45 2.03
CA ALA A 66 4.96 -8.68 2.75
C ALA A 66 6.28 -8.54 3.52
N GLU A 67 7.29 -7.89 2.93
CA GLU A 67 8.56 -7.63 3.62
C GLU A 67 8.39 -6.63 4.77
N SER A 68 7.59 -5.58 4.58
CA SER A 68 7.30 -4.60 5.64
C SER A 68 6.59 -5.26 6.82
N TRP A 69 5.67 -6.19 6.54
CA TRP A 69 4.99 -6.97 7.55
C TRP A 69 5.96 -7.84 8.36
N ARG A 70 6.86 -8.57 7.69
CA ARG A 70 7.90 -9.39 8.35
C ARG A 70 8.86 -8.53 9.17
N CYS A 71 9.40 -7.49 8.56
CA CYS A 71 10.33 -6.55 9.17
C CYS A 71 9.73 -5.85 10.41
N ALA A 72 8.44 -5.51 10.36
CA ALA A 72 7.74 -4.97 11.52
C ALA A 72 7.73 -5.94 12.71
N ARG A 73 7.56 -7.25 12.48
CA ARG A 73 7.54 -8.26 13.54
C ARG A 73 8.93 -8.54 14.11
N ASP A 74 9.94 -8.58 13.25
CA ASP A 74 11.31 -8.91 13.63
C ASP A 74 12.11 -7.70 14.11
N SER A 75 11.46 -6.55 14.29
CA SER A 75 12.09 -5.29 14.70
C SER A 75 13.22 -4.82 13.76
N GLY A 76 13.13 -5.17 12.47
CA GLY A 76 14.08 -4.72 11.45
C GLY A 76 13.88 -3.26 11.02
N ASP A 77 14.72 -2.82 10.09
CA ASP A 77 14.67 -1.47 9.52
C ASP A 77 13.61 -1.36 8.43
N LEU A 78 12.58 -0.55 8.69
CA LEU A 78 11.50 -0.25 7.73
C LEU A 78 11.88 0.89 6.78
N GLY A 79 12.91 1.68 7.11
CA GLY A 79 13.36 2.81 6.32
C GLY A 79 13.94 2.40 4.98
N GLU A 80 14.75 1.34 4.93
CA GLU A 80 15.29 0.82 3.67
C GLU A 80 14.19 0.32 2.72
N ILE A 81 13.17 -0.36 3.27
CA ILE A 81 12.03 -0.85 2.49
C ILE A 81 11.20 0.32 1.96
N ALA A 82 10.97 1.34 2.80
CA ALA A 82 10.29 2.58 2.38
C ALA A 82 11.06 3.32 1.28
N ALA A 83 12.38 3.47 1.42
CA ALA A 83 13.21 4.11 0.41
C ALA A 83 13.19 3.36 -0.93
N LEU A 84 13.23 2.02 -0.90
CA LEU A 84 13.10 1.20 -2.10
C LEU A 84 11.72 1.35 -2.75
N ALA A 85 10.65 1.31 -1.94
CA ALA A 85 9.28 1.47 -2.42
C ALA A 85 9.05 2.84 -3.08
N GLU A 86 9.60 3.91 -2.49
CA GLU A 86 9.58 5.25 -3.08
C GLU A 86 10.37 5.30 -4.39
N ALA A 87 11.59 4.74 -4.42
CA ALA A 87 12.43 4.72 -5.62
C ALA A 87 11.80 3.95 -6.80
N LEU A 88 10.97 2.96 -6.52
CA LEU A 88 10.23 2.18 -7.53
C LEU A 88 8.98 2.90 -8.07
N ALA A 89 8.59 4.04 -7.48
CA ALA A 89 7.50 4.86 -7.98
C ALA A 89 7.93 5.68 -9.21
N GLY A 90 8.04 4.99 -10.36
CA GLY A 90 8.68 5.51 -11.58
C GLY A 90 8.01 6.68 -12.31
N SER A 91 6.89 7.20 -11.81
CA SER A 91 6.25 8.41 -12.35
C SER A 91 5.84 9.35 -11.24
N ARG A 92 5.72 10.64 -11.56
CA ARG A 92 5.30 11.69 -10.62
C ARG A 92 3.91 11.39 -10.04
N GLU A 93 2.97 10.94 -10.87
CA GLU A 93 1.62 10.56 -10.46
C GLU A 93 1.64 9.35 -9.52
N ARG A 94 2.45 8.33 -9.81
CA ARG A 94 2.59 7.14 -8.97
C ARG A 94 3.28 7.45 -7.64
N HIS A 95 4.32 8.29 -7.67
CA HIS A 95 4.97 8.78 -6.46
C HIS A 95 3.98 9.54 -5.58
N ALA A 96 3.25 10.50 -6.15
CA ALA A 96 2.22 11.24 -5.41
C ALA A 96 1.13 10.31 -4.84
N GLU A 97 0.63 9.36 -5.64
CA GLU A 97 -0.37 8.37 -5.20
C GLU A 97 0.10 7.60 -3.97
N THR A 98 1.27 6.94 -4.05
CA THR A 98 1.74 6.06 -2.96
C THR A 98 2.10 6.84 -1.70
N MET A 99 2.71 8.02 -1.83
CA MET A 99 3.12 8.82 -0.68
C MET A 99 1.92 9.48 0.03
N LEU A 100 0.97 10.03 -0.73
CA LEU A 100 -0.21 10.68 -0.14
C LEU A 100 -1.16 9.65 0.49
N GLN A 101 -1.37 8.50 -0.15
CA GLN A 101 -2.16 7.42 0.44
C GLN A 101 -1.50 6.86 1.70
N GLY A 102 -0.18 6.70 1.71
CA GLY A 102 0.57 6.26 2.88
C GLY A 102 0.48 7.23 4.06
N ALA A 103 0.68 8.53 3.83
CA ALA A 103 0.50 9.55 4.86
C ALA A 103 -0.95 9.58 5.40
N ALA A 104 -1.94 9.50 4.52
CA ALA A 104 -3.35 9.45 4.91
C ALA A 104 -3.68 8.18 5.72
N PHE A 105 -3.13 7.03 5.32
CA PHE A 105 -3.28 5.77 6.02
C PHE A 105 -2.70 5.84 7.43
N LEU A 106 -1.47 6.32 7.60
CA LEU A 106 -0.83 6.43 8.93
C LEU A 106 -1.62 7.36 9.86
N LYS A 107 -2.14 8.47 9.34
CA LYS A 107 -3.00 9.39 10.08
C LYS A 107 -4.31 8.73 10.52
N ALA A 108 -4.93 7.92 9.66
CA ALA A 108 -6.17 7.23 10.01
C ALA A 108 -5.93 6.04 10.96
N ALA A 109 -4.85 5.28 10.72
CA ALA A 109 -4.47 4.12 11.51
C ALA A 109 -4.00 4.48 12.92
N SER A 110 -3.59 5.74 13.18
CA SER A 110 -3.21 6.19 14.52
C SER A 110 -4.33 6.09 15.56
N ALA A 111 -5.59 5.94 15.13
CA ALA A 111 -6.72 5.60 16.01
C ALA A 111 -6.59 4.22 16.67
N TRP A 112 -5.71 3.35 16.14
CA TRP A 112 -5.30 2.08 16.72
C TRP A 112 -3.80 2.12 17.02
N PRO A 113 -3.40 2.68 18.17
CA PRO A 113 -1.98 2.87 18.49
C PRO A 113 -1.22 1.54 18.49
N SER A 114 -0.07 1.52 17.82
CA SER A 114 0.87 0.41 17.82
C SER A 114 2.32 0.95 17.85
N PRO A 115 3.25 0.27 18.54
CA PRO A 115 4.66 0.67 18.57
C PRO A 115 5.30 0.82 17.18
N VAL A 116 4.80 0.10 16.17
CA VAL A 116 5.33 0.16 14.81
C VAL A 116 5.15 1.53 14.15
N LEU A 117 4.14 2.32 14.56
CA LEU A 117 3.92 3.67 14.03
C LEU A 117 5.12 4.59 14.29
N GLY A 118 5.83 4.41 15.41
CA GLY A 118 7.03 5.19 15.73
C GLY A 118 8.30 4.74 15.01
N ARG A 119 8.25 3.63 14.26
CA ARG A 119 9.37 3.08 13.49
C ARG A 119 9.30 3.42 11.99
N LEU A 120 8.14 3.90 11.53
CA LEU A 120 7.92 4.25 10.14
C LEU A 120 8.39 5.69 9.88
N PRO A 121 8.90 5.98 8.67
CA PRO A 121 9.16 7.35 8.26
C PRO A 121 7.84 8.15 8.22
N ALA A 122 7.93 9.46 8.42
CA ALA A 122 6.77 10.36 8.34
C ALA A 122 6.12 10.33 6.95
N ASP A 123 6.96 10.32 5.92
CA ASP A 123 6.57 10.11 4.53
C ASP A 123 6.85 8.64 4.18
N CYS A 124 5.81 7.80 4.29
CA CYS A 124 5.92 6.37 4.05
C CYS A 124 5.08 5.97 2.83
N PRO A 125 5.63 5.22 1.86
CA PRO A 125 4.83 4.64 0.78
C PRO A 125 3.70 3.77 1.31
N TYR A 126 2.57 3.78 0.61
CA TYR A 126 1.33 3.15 1.08
C TYR A 126 1.48 1.66 1.37
N CYS A 127 2.07 0.89 0.46
CA CYS A 127 2.27 -0.56 0.65
C CYS A 127 3.11 -0.90 1.89
N VAL A 128 4.14 -0.10 2.17
CA VAL A 128 5.01 -0.24 3.36
C VAL A 128 4.26 0.14 4.63
N ALA A 129 3.52 1.25 4.60
CA ALA A 129 2.74 1.73 5.74
C ALA A 129 1.70 0.68 6.19
N VAL A 130 0.91 0.15 5.25
CA VAL A 130 -0.10 -0.86 5.55
C VAL A 130 0.55 -2.17 6.01
N GLY A 131 1.59 -2.64 5.31
CA GLY A 131 2.28 -3.89 5.64
C GLY A 131 2.88 -3.87 7.05
N ALA A 132 3.59 -2.79 7.38
CA ALA A 132 4.20 -2.63 8.69
C ALA A 132 3.16 -2.49 9.82
N VAL A 133 2.12 -1.67 9.61
CA VAL A 133 1.03 -1.51 10.60
C VAL A 133 0.29 -2.82 10.83
N ALA A 134 0.05 -3.61 9.78
CA ALA A 134 -0.53 -4.95 9.91
C ALA A 134 0.41 -5.87 10.71
N GLY A 135 1.71 -5.92 10.38
CA GLY A 135 2.68 -6.77 11.09
C GLY A 135 2.83 -6.42 12.57
N GLY A 136 2.78 -5.13 12.91
CA GLY A 136 2.84 -4.66 14.29
C GLY A 136 1.54 -4.81 15.09
N ASN A 137 0.43 -5.21 14.46
CA ASN A 137 -0.88 -5.35 15.12
C ASN A 137 -1.40 -6.79 15.24
N GLY A 138 -0.65 -7.78 14.74
CA GLY A 138 -0.98 -9.20 14.83
C GLY A 138 -1.51 -9.76 13.54
#